data_AF-A0A7K4QXU8-F1
#
_entry.id   AF-A0A7K4QXU8-F1
#
_cell.length_a   1.000
_cell.length_b   1.000
_cell.length_c   1.000
_cell.angle_alpha   90.00
_cell.angle_beta   90.00
_cell.angle_gamma   90.00
#
_symmetry.space_group_name_H-M   'P 1'
#
loop_
_entity.id
_entity.type
_entity.pdbx_description
1 polymer ?
#
loop_
_entity_poly.entity_id
_entity_poly.type
_entity_poly.pdbx_seq_one_letter_code
_entity_poly.pdbx_strand_id
1 'polypeptide(L)'
;QAVPAGSHVRLNLQTGEREAKLPDSDNGRSDTREERRRKRYRGAAGLGKVDVDANSFTSQELKKALAKMKESEKAERKVRREFLAQEEEVRKKFRPIEQLKEEFEKLNMKMETDYEIMVKLISKFNSSASTLDEKVAALYDLEYYVHQV
;
A
#
# COMPACT_ATOMS: atom_id res chain seq x y z
N GLN A 1 -2.94 -9.39 -0.82
CA GLN A 1 -4.02 -9.64 -1.81
C GLN A 1 -5.31 -9.85 -1.04
N ALA A 2 -6.42 -9.22 -1.44
CA ALA A 2 -7.69 -9.39 -0.73
C ALA A 2 -8.27 -10.79 -0.99
N VAL A 3 -8.69 -11.48 0.06
CA VAL A 3 -9.32 -12.81 -0.03
C VAL A 3 -10.80 -12.65 -0.42
N PRO A 4 -11.32 -13.40 -1.40
CA PRO A 4 -12.73 -13.38 -1.76
C PRO A 4 -13.64 -13.76 -0.58
N ALA A 5 -14.78 -13.08 -0.44
CA ALA A 5 -15.76 -13.41 0.58
C ALA A 5 -16.25 -14.87 0.45
N GLY A 6 -16.28 -15.60 1.56
CA GLY A 6 -16.66 -17.02 1.59
C GLY A 6 -15.54 -18.02 1.26
N SER A 7 -14.33 -17.54 0.94
CA SER A 7 -13.16 -18.42 0.77
C SER A 7 -12.64 -18.87 2.14
N HIS A 8 -12.46 -20.19 2.30
CA HIS A 8 -11.91 -20.75 3.53
C HIS A 8 -10.41 -20.50 3.57
N VAL A 9 -9.95 -19.76 4.59
CA VAL A 9 -8.53 -19.48 4.81
C VAL A 9 -7.98 -20.50 5.79
N ARG A 10 -6.79 -21.01 5.51
CA ARG A 10 -6.02 -21.86 6.42
C ARG A 10 -4.63 -21.27 6.58
N LEU A 11 -4.03 -21.41 7.76
CA LEU A 11 -2.65 -21.07 8.01
C LEU A 11 -1.79 -22.34 7.96
N ASN A 12 -0.74 -22.32 7.17
CA ASN A 12 0.27 -23.38 7.17
C ASN A 12 1.28 -23.12 8.30
N LEU A 13 1.25 -23.92 9.36
CA LEU A 13 2.12 -23.74 10.54
C LEU A 13 3.59 -24.11 10.31
N GLN A 14 3.95 -24.68 9.15
CA GLN A 14 5.34 -24.95 8.79
C GLN A 14 5.96 -23.80 7.99
N THR A 15 5.19 -23.19 7.09
CA THR A 15 5.67 -22.12 6.21
C THR A 15 5.25 -20.72 6.68
N GLY A 16 4.25 -20.63 7.55
CA GLY A 16 3.64 -19.36 8.00
C GLY A 16 2.72 -18.72 6.95
N GLU A 17 2.49 -19.36 5.81
CA GLU A 17 1.68 -18.80 4.72
C GLU A 17 0.18 -19.00 4.96
N ARG A 18 -0.61 -17.95 4.66
CA ARG A 18 -2.08 -18.02 4.66
C ARG A 18 -2.57 -18.43 3.28
N GLU A 19 -3.22 -19.58 3.21
CA GLU A 19 -3.74 -20.16 1.99
C GLU A 19 -5.27 -20.01 1.96
N ALA A 20 -5.80 -19.44 0.88
CA ALA A 20 -7.25 -19.33 0.67
C ALA A 20 -7.69 -20.40 -0.33
N LYS A 21 -8.63 -21.27 0.06
CA LYS A 21 -9.24 -22.22 -0.87
C LYS A 21 -10.09 -21.45 -1.86
N LEU A 22 -9.58 -21.28 -3.07
CA LEU A 22 -10.34 -20.70 -4.18
C LEU A 22 -11.41 -21.71 -4.62
N PRO A 23 -12.65 -21.27 -4.87
CA PRO A 23 -13.64 -22.14 -5.47
C PRO A 23 -13.16 -22.54 -6.89
N ASP A 24 -13.29 -23.83 -7.21
CA ASP A 24 -12.93 -24.33 -8.54
C ASP A 24 -13.71 -23.57 -9.61
N SER A 25 -13.01 -23.13 -10.66
CA SER A 25 -13.55 -22.31 -11.76
C SER A 25 -14.53 -23.04 -12.68
N ASP A 26 -15.02 -24.21 -12.29
CA ASP A 26 -15.84 -25.09 -13.15
C ASP A 26 -17.34 -24.73 -13.18
N ASN A 27 -17.73 -23.59 -12.60
CA ASN A 27 -19.03 -22.99 -12.86
C ASN A 27 -18.88 -21.78 -13.77
N GLY A 28 -19.03 -22.06 -15.07
CA GLY A 28 -18.80 -21.18 -16.19
C GLY A 28 -19.53 -19.83 -16.14
N ARG A 29 -18.86 -18.84 -16.73
CA ARG A 29 -19.39 -17.71 -17.51
C ARG A 29 -18.21 -16.85 -17.97
N SER A 30 -17.56 -17.30 -19.03
CA SER A 30 -16.63 -16.49 -19.81
C SER A 30 -17.44 -15.51 -20.65
N ASP A 31 -17.78 -14.35 -20.10
CA ASP A 31 -18.40 -13.29 -20.89
C ASP A 31 -17.78 -11.92 -20.62
N THR A 32 -17.20 -11.36 -21.69
CA THR A 32 -17.01 -9.92 -21.97
C THR A 32 -15.78 -9.16 -21.43
N ARG A 33 -14.58 -9.76 -21.36
CA ARG A 33 -13.33 -8.94 -21.27
C ARG A 33 -12.86 -8.40 -22.62
N GLU A 34 -13.19 -9.07 -23.72
CA GLU A 34 -12.68 -8.72 -25.05
C GLU A 34 -13.45 -7.57 -25.72
N GLU A 35 -14.75 -7.43 -25.42
CA GLU A 35 -15.60 -6.37 -25.98
C GLU A 35 -15.26 -4.97 -25.45
N ARG A 36 -14.70 -4.89 -24.22
CA ARG A 36 -14.22 -3.63 -23.61
C ARG A 36 -12.90 -3.13 -24.21
N ARG A 37 -12.13 -3.95 -24.93
CA ARG A 37 -10.90 -3.49 -25.63
C ARG A 37 -11.22 -2.85 -26.99
N ARG A 38 -12.25 -3.30 -27.72
CA ARG A 38 -12.60 -2.74 -29.03
C ARG A 38 -13.17 -1.31 -28.98
N LYS A 39 -13.78 -0.89 -27.86
CA LYS A 39 -14.31 0.49 -27.71
C LYS A 39 -13.24 1.54 -27.35
N ARG A 40 -12.03 1.15 -26.92
CA ARG A 40 -10.97 2.11 -26.53
C ARG A 40 -10.07 2.60 -27.67
N TYR A 41 -10.14 1.98 -28.85
CA TYR A 41 -9.32 2.38 -30.02
C TYR A 41 -10.05 3.26 -31.03
N ARG A 42 -11.29 3.69 -30.75
CA ARG A 42 -12.06 4.63 -31.62
C ARG A 42 -12.03 6.09 -31.16
N GLY A 43 -11.31 6.41 -30.08
CA GLY A 43 -11.25 7.75 -29.48
C GLY A 43 -9.89 8.44 -29.54
N ALA A 44 -8.89 7.87 -30.24
CA ALA A 44 -7.51 8.39 -30.27
C ALA A 44 -7.19 9.18 -31.55
N ALA A 45 -8.12 10.00 -32.04
CA ALA A 45 -7.92 10.92 -33.17
C ALA A 45 -8.00 12.39 -32.70
N GLY A 46 -7.37 12.69 -31.57
CA GLY A 46 -7.43 14.02 -30.94
C GLY A 46 -6.11 14.49 -30.32
N LEU A 47 -4.97 13.98 -30.78
CA LEU A 47 -3.68 14.57 -30.45
C LEU A 47 -3.32 15.53 -31.58
N GLY A 48 -3.55 16.82 -31.29
CA GLY A 48 -3.29 17.94 -32.18
C GLY A 48 -1.87 17.90 -32.71
N LYS A 49 -1.77 18.04 -34.03
CA LYS A 49 -0.52 18.28 -34.74
C LYS A 49 0.07 19.57 -34.18
N VAL A 50 1.30 19.51 -33.68
CA VAL A 50 2.08 20.71 -33.38
C VAL A 50 2.71 21.12 -34.69
N ASP A 51 2.09 22.08 -35.39
CA ASP A 51 2.72 22.76 -36.51
C ASP A 51 3.88 23.58 -35.96
N VAL A 52 5.11 23.19 -36.31
CA VAL A 52 6.33 23.93 -36.01
C VAL A 52 6.77 24.63 -37.29
N ASP A 53 6.07 25.72 -37.64
CA ASP A 53 6.58 26.69 -38.60
C ASP A 53 7.52 27.64 -37.87
N ALA A 54 8.82 27.49 -38.12
CA ALA A 54 9.90 28.14 -37.39
C ALA A 54 10.03 29.66 -37.65
N ASN A 55 9.11 30.32 -38.38
CA ASN A 55 9.28 31.71 -38.83
C ASN A 55 8.03 32.61 -38.85
N SER A 56 6.98 32.33 -38.05
CA SER A 56 5.85 33.27 -37.99
C SER A 56 5.16 33.31 -36.62
N PHE A 57 5.82 33.89 -35.63
CA PHE A 57 5.15 34.40 -34.45
C PHE A 57 4.96 35.90 -34.58
N THR A 58 3.72 36.37 -34.56
CA THR A 58 3.44 37.80 -34.49
C THR A 58 3.87 38.36 -33.13
N SER A 59 4.24 39.64 -33.05
CA SER A 59 4.60 40.30 -31.78
C SER A 59 3.50 40.16 -30.71
N GLN A 60 2.24 40.09 -31.15
CA GLN A 60 1.09 39.85 -30.27
C GLN A 60 1.04 38.42 -29.71
N GLU A 61 1.40 37.40 -30.50
CA GLU A 61 1.48 36.00 -30.04
C GLU A 61 2.63 35.80 -29.06
N LEU A 62 3.79 36.40 -29.33
CA LEU A 62 4.93 36.38 -28.40
C LEU A 62 4.57 37.06 -27.08
N LYS A 63 3.88 38.21 -27.13
CA LYS A 63 3.39 38.89 -25.92
C LYS A 63 2.41 38.03 -25.13
N LYS A 64 1.49 37.33 -25.80
CA LYS A 64 0.55 36.39 -25.17
C LYS A 64 1.28 35.18 -24.57
N ALA A 65 2.25 34.61 -25.27
CA ALA A 65 3.06 33.49 -24.78
C ALA A 65 3.87 33.90 -23.53
N LEU A 66 4.53 35.06 -23.56
CA LEU A 66 5.25 35.61 -22.42
C LEU A 66 4.34 35.93 -21.22
N ALA A 67 3.11 36.41 -21.48
CA ALA A 67 2.13 36.61 -20.42
C ALA A 67 1.73 35.27 -19.76
N LYS A 68 1.50 34.22 -20.55
CA LYS A 68 1.20 32.87 -20.06
C LYS A 68 2.34 32.28 -19.23
N MET A 69 3.59 32.46 -19.66
CA MET A 69 4.77 32.00 -18.89
C MET A 69 4.91 32.74 -17.55
N LYS A 70 4.64 34.05 -17.51
CA LYS A 70 4.64 34.81 -16.26
C LYS A 70 3.49 34.41 -15.33
N GLU A 71 2.36 34.02 -15.89
CA GLU A 71 1.22 33.53 -15.12
C GLU A 71 1.48 32.14 -14.54
N SER A 72 2.06 31.22 -15.33
CA SER A 72 2.44 29.89 -14.86
C SER A 72 3.49 29.96 -13.74
N GLU A 73 4.51 30.82 -13.88
CA GLU A 73 5.52 31.01 -12.84
C GLU A 73 4.91 31.57 -11.53
N LYS A 74 3.94 32.49 -11.64
CA LYS A 74 3.20 33.00 -10.47
C LYS A 74 2.34 31.91 -9.82
N ALA A 75 1.71 31.05 -10.63
CA ALA A 75 0.94 29.92 -10.14
C ALA A 75 1.83 28.90 -9.41
N GLU A 76 2.98 28.53 -9.98
CA GLU A 76 3.96 27.64 -9.34
C GLU A 76 4.49 28.22 -8.02
N ARG A 77 4.79 29.52 -7.97
CA ARG A 77 5.20 30.21 -6.73
C ARG A 77 4.09 30.27 -5.68
N LYS A 78 2.82 30.21 -6.07
CA LYS A 78 1.69 30.12 -5.13
C LYS A 78 1.56 28.70 -4.60
N VAL A 79 1.54 27.70 -5.47
CA VAL A 79 1.49 26.28 -5.10
C VAL A 79 2.65 25.92 -4.17
N ARG A 80 3.87 26.40 -4.45
CA ARG A 80 5.02 26.18 -3.57
C ARG A 80 4.84 26.82 -2.19
N ARG A 81 4.26 28.02 -2.11
CA ARG A 81 3.97 28.68 -0.82
C ARG A 81 2.86 27.97 -0.05
N GLU A 82 1.81 27.53 -0.73
CA GLU A 82 0.72 26.75 -0.13
C GLU A 82 1.22 25.39 0.38
N PHE A 83 2.08 24.71 -0.39
CA PHE A 83 2.72 23.47 0.02
C PHE A 83 3.59 23.64 1.28
N LEU A 84 4.42 24.69 1.32
CA LEU A 84 5.24 25.00 2.50
C LEU A 84 4.40 25.35 3.73
N ALA A 85 3.32 26.12 3.55
CA ALA A 85 2.40 26.43 4.64
C ALA A 85 1.70 25.18 5.18
N GLN A 86 1.26 24.28 4.28
CA GLN A 86 0.68 23.00 4.65
C GLN A 86 1.70 22.11 5.36
N GLU A 87 2.97 22.10 4.91
CA GLU A 87 4.05 21.35 5.57
C GLU A 87 4.29 21.88 6.99
N GLU A 88 4.31 23.20 7.19
CA GLU A 88 4.44 23.79 8.53
C GLU A 88 3.25 23.47 9.44
N GLU A 89 2.02 23.52 8.92
CA GLU A 89 0.85 23.11 9.69
C GLU A 89 0.91 21.63 10.08
N VAL A 90 1.36 20.77 9.17
CA VAL A 90 1.56 19.33 9.45
C VAL A 90 2.67 19.16 10.49
N ARG A 91 3.80 19.84 10.36
CA ARG A 91 4.89 19.78 11.35
C ARG A 91 4.47 20.26 12.74
N LYS A 92 3.54 21.21 12.85
CA LYS A 92 2.96 21.64 14.14
C LYS A 92 2.02 20.60 14.75
N LYS A 93 1.35 19.78 13.92
CA LYS A 93 0.38 18.76 14.36
C LYS A 93 1.05 17.46 14.81
N PHE A 94 2.24 17.14 14.29
CA PHE A 94 2.91 15.87 14.54
C PHE A 94 4.24 16.03 15.28
N ARG A 95 4.60 15.03 16.10
CA ARG A 95 5.92 14.94 16.72
C ARG A 95 7.01 14.72 15.64
N PRO A 96 8.24 15.23 15.85
CA PRO A 96 9.32 15.03 14.89
C PRO A 96 9.67 13.54 14.77
N ILE A 97 9.94 13.10 13.54
CA ILE A 97 10.16 11.69 13.21
C ILE A 97 11.34 11.09 13.97
N GLU A 98 12.35 11.89 14.31
CA GLU A 98 13.52 11.47 15.09
C GLU A 98 13.14 11.07 16.51
N GLN A 99 12.29 11.85 17.18
CA GLN A 99 11.79 11.52 18.52
C GLN A 99 10.93 10.27 18.47
N LEU A 100 10.07 10.12 17.46
CA LEU A 100 9.25 8.92 17.29
C LEU A 100 10.10 7.67 17.07
N LYS A 101 11.18 7.76 16.29
CA LYS A 101 12.12 6.65 16.09
C LYS A 101 12.84 6.28 17.38
N GLU A 102 13.33 7.27 18.12
CA GLU A 102 14.01 7.04 19.40
C GLU A 102 13.05 6.46 20.45
N GLU A 103 11.82 6.97 20.54
CA GLU A 103 10.76 6.41 21.39
C GLU A 103 10.42 4.97 20.98
N PHE A 104 10.32 4.68 19.67
CA PHE A 104 10.02 3.34 19.17
C PHE A 104 11.16 2.34 19.43
N GLU A 105 12.40 2.77 19.25
CA GLU A 105 13.59 1.98 19.60
C GLU A 105 13.64 1.70 21.11
N LYS A 106 13.38 2.71 21.95
CA LYS A 106 13.28 2.55 23.42
C LYS A 106 12.15 1.62 23.84
N LEU A 107 11.02 1.65 23.12
CA LEU A 107 9.88 0.79 23.44
C LEU A 107 10.18 -0.68 23.18
N ASN A 108 11.25 -1.00 22.44
CA ASN A 108 11.70 -2.36 22.09
C ASN A 108 10.51 -3.29 21.81
N MET A 109 9.52 -2.78 21.08
CA MET A 109 8.36 -3.55 20.68
C MET A 109 8.83 -4.58 19.68
N LYS A 110 9.13 -5.78 20.16
CA LYS A 110 9.17 -6.96 19.29
C LYS A 110 7.73 -7.17 18.84
N MET A 111 7.38 -6.58 17.69
CA MET A 111 6.13 -6.89 17.00
C MET A 111 6.28 -8.30 16.47
N GLU A 112 6.04 -9.26 17.34
CA GLU A 112 6.03 -10.67 16.98
C GLU A 112 4.71 -10.95 16.28
N THR A 113 4.79 -11.54 15.10
CA THR A 113 3.59 -12.01 14.41
C THR A 113 2.98 -13.18 15.20
N ASP A 114 1.67 -13.39 15.11
CA ASP A 114 1.01 -14.54 15.77
C ASP A 114 1.70 -15.87 15.44
N TYR A 115 2.21 -15.99 14.20
CA TYR A 115 3.01 -17.14 13.78
C TYR A 115 4.32 -17.29 14.57
N GLU A 116 5.08 -16.22 14.74
CA GLU A 116 6.32 -16.24 15.53
C GLU A 116 6.05 -16.61 17.00
N ILE A 117 4.93 -16.13 17.55
CA ILE A 117 4.49 -16.48 18.91
C ILE A 117 4.17 -17.98 18.98
N MET A 118 3.42 -18.52 18.03
CA MET A 118 3.10 -19.96 17.96
C MET A 118 4.37 -20.83 17.83
N VAL A 119 5.33 -20.44 16.99
CA VAL A 119 6.61 -21.17 16.85
C VAL A 119 7.39 -21.19 18.16
N LYS A 120 7.36 -20.09 18.93
CA LYS A 120 8.00 -20.05 20.24
C LYS A 120 7.29 -20.91 21.27
N LEU A 121 5.96 -20.93 21.26
CA LEU A 121 5.17 -21.81 22.14
C LEU A 121 5.45 -23.28 21.85
N ILE A 122 5.50 -23.68 20.58
CA ILE A 122 5.90 -25.03 20.15
C ILE A 122 7.32 -25.35 20.60
N SER A 123 8.25 -24.41 20.43
CA SER A 123 9.64 -24.58 20.85
C SER A 123 9.79 -24.72 22.37
N LYS A 124 9.03 -23.94 23.13
CA LYS A 124 8.96 -24.02 24.61
C LYS A 124 8.39 -25.36 25.05
N PHE A 125 7.32 -25.81 24.41
CA PHE A 125 6.71 -27.12 24.66
C PHE A 125 7.69 -28.29 24.40
N ASN A 126 8.41 -28.24 23.28
CA ASN A 126 9.38 -29.26 22.89
C ASN A 126 10.70 -29.21 23.68
N SER A 127 10.99 -28.10 24.36
CA SER A 127 12.21 -27.97 25.14
C SER A 127 12.21 -28.94 26.33
N SER A 128 13.34 -29.63 26.53
CA SER A 128 13.53 -30.52 27.68
C SER A 128 13.75 -29.78 28.99
N ALA A 129 14.06 -28.48 28.91
CA ALA A 129 14.28 -27.60 30.06
C ALA A 129 12.99 -27.02 30.66
N SER A 130 11.85 -27.10 29.95
CA SER A 130 10.59 -26.54 30.40
C SER A 130 9.85 -27.50 31.34
N THR A 131 9.25 -26.95 32.39
CA THR A 131 8.49 -27.71 33.39
C THR A 131 7.14 -28.18 32.83
N LEU A 132 6.49 -29.15 33.48
CA LEU A 132 5.19 -29.66 33.02
C LEU A 132 4.14 -28.55 32.95
N ASP A 133 4.08 -27.69 33.97
CA ASP A 133 3.12 -26.58 34.02
C ASP A 133 3.36 -25.56 32.90
N GLU A 134 4.63 -25.26 32.61
CA GLU A 134 4.98 -24.37 31.50
C GLU A 134 4.61 -24.95 30.13
N LYS A 135 4.72 -26.27 29.97
CA LYS A 135 4.28 -26.97 28.76
C LYS A 135 2.77 -26.94 28.62
N VAL A 136 2.04 -27.16 29.71
CA VAL A 136 0.58 -27.08 29.74
C VAL A 136 0.11 -25.66 29.41
N ALA A 137 0.72 -24.64 30.03
CA ALA A 137 0.43 -23.24 29.72
C ALA A 137 0.72 -22.91 28.25
N ALA A 138 1.87 -23.36 27.73
CA ALA A 138 2.22 -23.14 26.32
C ALA A 138 1.22 -23.79 25.34
N LEU A 139 0.64 -24.94 25.70
CA LEU A 139 -0.40 -25.59 24.89
C LEU A 139 -1.72 -24.80 24.89
N TYR A 140 -2.16 -24.30 26.05
CA TYR A 140 -3.38 -23.48 26.12
C TYR A 140 -3.23 -22.17 25.33
N ASP A 141 -2.08 -21.52 25.44
CA ASP A 141 -1.78 -20.33 24.65
C ASP A 141 -1.75 -20.67 23.15
N LEU A 142 -1.14 -21.80 22.78
CA LEU A 142 -1.07 -22.23 21.38
C LEU A 142 -2.46 -22.54 20.81
N GLU A 143 -3.33 -23.20 21.58
CA GLU A 143 -4.72 -23.45 21.20
C GLU A 143 -5.44 -22.13 20.91
N TYR A 144 -5.27 -21.14 21.79
CA TYR A 144 -5.86 -19.82 21.62
C TYR A 144 -5.40 -19.15 20.32
N TYR A 145 -4.10 -19.14 20.03
CA TYR A 145 -3.58 -18.54 18.79
C TYR A 145 -4.05 -19.29 17.53
N VAL A 146 -4.11 -20.62 17.57
CA VAL A 146 -4.61 -21.42 16.43
C VAL A 146 -6.11 -21.18 16.20
N HIS A 147 -6.90 -20.98 17.26
CA HIS A 147 -8.34 -20.74 17.14
C HIS A 147 -8.67 -19.38 16.52
N GLN A 148 -7.78 -18.39 16.62
CA GLN A 148 -8.01 -17.06 16.05
C GLN A 148 -7.86 -17.00 14.53
N VAL A 149 -7.20 -17.99 13.91
CA VAL A 149 -6.77 -17.93 12.51
C VAL A 149 -7.77 -18.55 11.53
#